data_AF-A0A8U0M0K6-F1
#
_entry.id   AF-A0A8U0M0K6-F1
#
_cell.length_a   1.000
_cell.length_b   1.000
_cell.length_c   1.000
_cell.angle_alpha   90.00
_cell.angle_beta   90.00
_cell.angle_gamma   90.00
#
_symmetry.space_group_name_H-M   'P 1'
#
loop_
_entity.id
_entity.type
_entity.pdbx_description
1 polymer ?
#
loop_
_entity_poly.entity_id
_entity_poly.type
_entity_poly.pdbx_seq_one_letter_code
_entity_poly.pdbx_strand_id
1 'polypeptide(L)'
;METNLKQLEPVSESEFREAIIPGKFVRIEYLTDLNEFIKADVLIKEYLKQDGAESIKLATGETIPLDRVVSLDRRLSPNFPGYGNYSCDC
;
A
#
# COMPACT_ATOMS: atom_id res chain seq x y z
N MET A 1 12.14 -0.72 27.57
CA MET A 1 12.70 -0.60 26.21
C MET A 1 11.71 0.20 25.41
N GLU A 2 12.00 1.48 25.16
CA GLU A 2 11.09 2.38 24.44
C GLU A 2 11.13 1.99 22.95
N THR A 3 10.11 1.26 22.49
CA THR A 3 9.92 1.05 21.05
C THR A 3 9.56 2.40 20.45
N ASN A 4 10.53 3.02 19.76
CA ASN A 4 10.32 4.18 18.91
C ASN A 4 9.41 3.74 17.74
N LEU A 5 8.11 3.68 17.99
CA LEU A 5 7.10 3.44 16.95
C LEU A 5 7.07 4.72 16.11
N LYS A 6 7.92 4.80 15.08
CA LYS A 6 7.84 5.88 14.10
C LYS A 6 6.48 5.76 13.43
N GLN A 7 5.55 6.60 13.86
CA GLN A 7 4.28 6.79 13.20
C GLN A 7 4.56 7.18 11.75
N LEU A 8 4.04 6.41 10.81
CA LEU A 8 4.12 6.80 9.40
C LEU A 8 3.12 7.93 9.16
N GLU A 9 3.62 9.06 8.67
CA GLU A 9 2.77 10.14 8.19
C GLU A 9 2.40 9.88 6.73
N PRO A 10 1.18 10.23 6.30
CA PRO A 10 0.76 10.07 4.92
C PRO A 10 1.63 10.95 4.02
N VAL A 11 2.12 10.36 2.93
CA VAL A 11 2.89 11.09 1.92
C VAL A 11 1.93 11.73 0.90
N SER A 12 2.46 12.63 0.06
CA SER A 12 1.66 13.23 -1.02
C SER A 12 1.22 12.17 -2.05
N GLU A 13 0.11 12.43 -2.78
CA GLU A 13 -0.36 11.52 -3.84
C GLU A 13 0.70 11.25 -4.91
N SER A 14 1.44 12.28 -5.31
CA SER A 14 2.53 12.15 -6.29
C SER A 14 3.64 11.26 -5.76
N GLU A 15 4.09 11.49 -4.53
CA GLU A 15 5.16 10.68 -3.92
C GLU A 15 4.72 9.21 -3.74
N PHE A 16 3.46 8.98 -3.38
CA PHE A 16 2.92 7.63 -3.25
C PHE A 16 2.88 6.92 -4.60
N ARG A 17 2.43 7.60 -5.66
CA ARG A 17 2.41 7.05 -7.02
C ARG A 17 3.81 6.77 -7.56
N GLU A 18 4.78 7.66 -7.30
CA GLU A 18 6.18 7.48 -7.72
C GLU A 18 6.85 6.25 -7.07
N ALA A 19 6.33 5.79 -5.92
CA ALA A 19 6.82 4.59 -5.26
C ALA A 19 6.37 3.29 -5.94
N ILE A 20 5.37 3.33 -6.83
CA ILE A 20 4.84 2.18 -7.55
C ILE A 20 5.73 1.87 -8.75
N ILE A 21 6.77 1.06 -8.51
CA ILE A 21 7.77 0.71 -9.52
C ILE A 21 7.55 -0.75 -9.96
N PRO A 22 7.10 -1.00 -11.20
CA PRO A 22 7.00 -2.35 -11.74
C PRO A 22 8.33 -3.10 -11.70
N GLY A 23 8.28 -4.39 -11.37
CA GLY A 23 9.46 -5.24 -11.18
C GLY A 23 10.12 -5.12 -9.80
N LYS A 24 9.66 -4.22 -8.93
CA LYS A 24 10.17 -4.08 -7.57
C LYS A 24 9.44 -5.01 -6.61
N PHE A 25 10.20 -5.68 -5.74
CA PHE A 25 9.66 -6.39 -4.58
C PHE A 25 9.45 -5.38 -3.45
N VAL A 26 8.21 -5.29 -2.96
CA VAL A 26 7.81 -4.30 -1.97
C VAL A 26 7.04 -4.95 -0.84
N ARG A 27 7.03 -4.30 0.32
CA ARG A 27 6.02 -4.58 1.34
C ARG A 27 4.78 -3.73 1.06
N ILE A 28 3.67 -4.37 0.76
CA ILE A 28 2.37 -3.72 0.54
C ILE A 28 1.42 -4.03 1.71
N GLU A 29 0.68 -3.00 2.11
CA GLU A 29 -0.42 -3.10 3.07
C GLU A 29 -1.68 -2.57 2.37
N TYR A 30 -2.78 -3.33 2.42
CA TYR A 30 -4.01 -2.97 1.74
C TYR A 30 -5.23 -3.58 2.43
N LEU A 31 -6.40 -3.00 2.14
CA LEU A 31 -7.69 -3.54 2.56
C LEU A 31 -8.32 -4.37 1.43
N THR A 32 -8.82 -5.56 1.75
CA THR A 32 -9.68 -6.32 0.84
C THR A 32 -11.03 -5.63 0.67
N ASP A 33 -11.85 -6.11 -0.27
CA ASP A 33 -13.25 -5.70 -0.40
C ASP A 33 -14.09 -5.98 0.87
N LEU A 34 -13.65 -6.93 1.70
CA LEU A 34 -14.26 -7.25 3.00
C LEU A 34 -13.71 -6.40 4.16
N ASN A 35 -12.86 -5.41 3.87
CA ASN A 35 -12.12 -4.59 4.85
C ASN A 35 -11.17 -5.39 5.74
N GLU A 36 -10.64 -6.52 5.23
CA GLU A 36 -9.57 -7.23 5.92
C GLU A 36 -8.24 -6.55 5.62
N PHE A 37 -7.44 -6.32 6.66
CA PHE A 37 -6.12 -5.72 6.51
C PHE A 37 -5.08 -6.79 6.18
N ILE A 38 -4.54 -6.73 4.96
CA ILE A 38 -3.53 -7.66 4.46
C ILE A 38 -2.18 -6.97 4.40
N LYS A 39 -1.15 -7.72 4.78
CA LYS A 39 0.25 -7.30 4.77
C LYS A 39 1.05 -8.37 4.04
N ALA A 40 1.62 -8.01 2.89
CA ALA A 40 2.31 -8.96 2.02
C ALA A 40 3.61 -8.37 1.50
N ASP A 41 4.64 -9.21 1.39
CA ASP A 41 5.86 -8.89 0.67
C ASP A 41 5.74 -9.54 -0.74
N VAL A 42 5.66 -8.72 -1.79
CA VAL A 42 5.26 -9.16 -3.13
C VAL A 42 5.89 -8.30 -4.23
N LEU A 43 6.05 -8.87 -5.43
CA LEU A 43 6.52 -8.14 -6.60
C LEU A 43 5.36 -7.37 -7.27
N ILE A 44 5.56 -6.09 -7.51
CA ILE A 44 4.67 -5.28 -8.35
C ILE A 44 4.87 -5.71 -9.80
N LYS A 45 3.84 -6.29 -10.41
CA LYS A 45 3.90 -6.71 -11.81
C LYS A 45 3.66 -5.55 -12.75
N GLU A 46 2.63 -4.75 -12.46
CA GLU A 46 2.18 -3.69 -13.37
C GLU A 46 1.40 -2.62 -12.59
N TYR A 47 1.47 -1.37 -13.06
CA TYR A 47 0.61 -0.29 -12.63
C TYR A 47 -0.43 -0.03 -13.72
N LEU A 48 -1.71 -0.10 -13.37
CA LEU A 48 -2.84 -0.01 -14.30
C LEU A 48 -3.61 1.27 -14.04
N LYS A 49 -3.90 2.01 -15.11
CA LYS A 49 -4.75 3.19 -15.09
C LYS A 49 -5.82 3.06 -16.19
N GLN A 50 -7.07 2.84 -15.80
CA GLN A 50 -8.20 2.64 -16.70
C GLN A 50 -9.41 3.42 -16.18
N ASP A 51 -10.08 4.17 -17.06
CA ASP A 51 -11.33 4.89 -16.74
C ASP A 51 -11.25 5.80 -15.49
N GLY A 52 -10.07 6.35 -15.21
CA GLY A 52 -9.82 7.19 -14.03
C GLY A 52 -9.56 6.40 -12.73
N ALA A 53 -9.71 5.08 -12.75
CA ALA A 53 -9.32 4.19 -11.65
C ALA A 53 -7.86 3.75 -11.80
N GLU A 54 -7.13 3.78 -10.68
CA GLU A 54 -5.74 3.38 -10.59
C GLU A 54 -5.64 2.09 -9.77
N SER A 55 -4.85 1.13 -10.23
CA SER A 55 -4.67 -0.15 -9.54
C SER A 55 -3.27 -0.73 -9.73
N ILE A 56 -2.87 -1.60 -8.81
CA ILE A 56 -1.59 -2.29 -8.83
C ILE A 56 -1.86 -3.77 -9.07
N LYS A 57 -1.24 -4.32 -10.11
CA LYS A 57 -1.24 -5.76 -10.35
C LYS A 57 -0.01 -6.37 -9.70
N LEU A 58 -0.23 -7.37 -8.85
CA LEU A 58 0.81 -8.13 -8.17
C LEU A 58 1.25 -9.33 -8.99
N ALA A 59 2.45 -9.83 -8.73
CA ALA A 59 2.96 -11.06 -9.36
C ALA A 59 2.14 -12.31 -9.00
N THR A 60 1.39 -12.27 -7.89
CA THR A 60 0.42 -13.31 -7.50
C THR A 60 -0.78 -13.40 -8.46
N GLY A 61 -0.98 -12.39 -9.30
CA GLY A 61 -2.12 -12.26 -10.20
C GLY A 61 -3.24 -11.38 -9.64
N GLU A 62 -3.15 -10.98 -8.37
CA GLU A 62 -4.11 -10.08 -7.73
C GLU A 62 -4.00 -8.65 -8.26
N THR A 63 -5.13 -7.96 -8.38
CA THR A 63 -5.21 -6.54 -8.76
C THR A 63 -5.85 -5.77 -7.62
N ILE A 64 -5.11 -4.83 -7.06
CA ILE A 64 -5.54 -4.04 -5.89
C ILE A 64 -5.82 -2.61 -6.35
N PRO A 65 -7.04 -2.08 -6.16
CA PRO A 65 -7.33 -0.67 -6.36
C PRO A 65 -6.45 0.22 -5.49
N LEU A 66 -5.94 1.32 -6.04
CA LEU A 66 -5.03 2.22 -5.32
C LEU A 66 -5.72 2.90 -4.13
N ASP A 67 -7.04 3.07 -4.17
CA ASP A 67 -7.84 3.59 -3.05
C ASP A 67 -7.86 2.64 -1.84
N ARG A 68 -7.48 1.37 -2.03
CA ARG A 68 -7.42 0.36 -0.98
C ARG A 68 -6.01 0.08 -0.48
N VAL A 69 -4.99 0.63 -1.13
CA VAL A 69 -3.60 0.47 -0.70
C VAL A 69 -3.34 1.42 0.46
N VAL A 70 -3.09 0.86 1.63
CA VAL A 70 -2.80 1.58 2.87
C VAL A 70 -1.36 2.06 2.86
N SER A 71 -0.41 1.18 2.56
CA SER A 71 1.00 1.57 2.48
C SER A 71 1.78 0.75 1.45
N LEU A 72 2.86 1.34 0.94
CA LEU A 72 3.78 0.71 0.00
C LEU A 72 5.21 1.07 0.37
N ASP A 73 6.02 0.08 0.75
CA ASP A 73 7.38 0.26 1.25
C ASP A 73 7.49 1.34 2.33
N ARG A 74 6.59 1.28 3.32
CA ARG A 74 6.50 2.24 4.45
C ARG A 74 6.13 3.67 4.04
N ARG A 75 5.69 3.90 2.81
CA ARG A 75 5.01 5.16 2.45
C ARG A 75 3.54 4.97 2.72
N LEU A 76 2.98 5.76 3.63
CA LEU A 76 1.56 5.70 3.94
C LEU A 76 0.78 6.46 2.88
N SER A 77 -0.28 5.84 2.36
CA SER A 77 -1.17 6.44 1.38
C SER A 77 -1.89 7.66 1.98
N PRO A 78 -2.07 8.75 1.21
CA PRO A 78 -2.86 9.90 1.65
C PRO A 78 -4.34 9.56 1.90
N ASN A 79 -4.84 8.45 1.34
CA ASN A 79 -6.22 8.00 1.55
C ASN A 79 -6.46 7.34 2.92
N PHE A 80 -5.39 7.00 3.64
CA PHE A 80 -5.47 6.30 4.93
C PHE A 80 -4.77 7.08 6.06
N PRO A 81 -5.17 8.34 6.31
CA PRO A 81 -4.62 9.10 7.43
C PRO A 81 -4.94 8.36 8.74
N GLY A 82 -3.91 8.11 9.55
CA GLY A 82 -4.05 7.42 10.84
C GLY A 82 -3.76 5.91 10.82
N TYR A 83 -3.49 5.30 9.66
CA TYR A 83 -3.05 3.90 9.58
C TYR A 83 -1.54 3.72 9.84
N GLY A 84 -0.80 4.81 10.08
CA GLY A 84 0.65 4.77 10.28
C GLY A 84 1.15 4.04 11.52
N ASN A 85 0.23 3.69 12.43
CA ASN A 85 0.47 2.86 13.61
C ASN A 85 -0.42 1.60 13.62
N TYR A 86 -1.13 1.30 12.53
CA TYR A 86 -2.00 0.14 12.46
C TYR A 86 -1.13 -1.13 12.30
N SER A 87 -1.01 -1.89 13.39
CA SER A 87 -0.59 -3.29 13.32
C SER A 87 -1.78 -4.17 13.68
N CYS A 88 -2.16 -5.04 12.74
CA CYS A 88 -2.97 -6.20 13.10
C CYS A 88 -2.02 -7.24 13.71
N ASP A 89 -1.74 -7.11 15.01
CA ASP A 89 -1.13 -8.16 15.81
C ASP A 89 -2.23 -9.20 16.12
N CYS A 90 -2.33 -10.23 15.28
CA CYS A 90 -3.01 -11.48 15.60
C CYS A 90 -1.97 -12.59 15.74
#